data_AF-A0A9P7X767-F1
#
_entry.id   AF-A0A9P7X767-F1
#
_cell.length_a   1.000
_cell.length_b   1.000
_cell.length_c   1.000
_cell.angle_alpha   90.00
_cell.angle_beta   90.00
_cell.angle_gamma   90.00
#
_symmetry.space_group_name_H-M   'P 1'
#
loop_
_entity.id
_entity.type
_entity.pdbx_description
1 polymer ?
#
loop_
_entity_poly.entity_id
_entity_poly.type
_entity_poly.pdbx_seq_one_letter_code
_entity_poly.pdbx_strand_id
1 'polypeptide(L)'
;MNGRQDPLDEISAFQTCLEKFTSKMHHIIANRQRRYNANLPIHQLPPELISPILAFATSPPFIESSGITYMQRLQELASVSSSWAQLINDTPPFWVNVFNEFSPPQIRQALSRSKSSLLDVKFEHDAWGGTSDDLFASLISDHACRWRSVKIVEGSPSSAVINTLRVAQAPALGTLCVAYSGYGRLSDTILCGKADRLRHVEFLRFCIPWDTEILRGLVSLKLEELQEESPTADQLVDILSASPGLTTLHLGSLMAGDQKASVTSREAGSLELPVLRTLHVSWLI
;
A
#
# COMPACT_ATOMS: atom_id res chain seq x y z
N MET A 1 -11.55 23.23 72.20
CA MET A 1 -12.28 23.09 70.92
C MET A 1 -11.48 22.11 70.07
N ASN A 2 -11.76 20.80 70.21
CA ASN A 2 -11.10 19.77 69.41
C ASN A 2 -11.89 19.64 68.10
N GLY A 3 -11.28 20.09 67.01
CA GLY A 3 -11.80 19.90 65.67
C GLY A 3 -11.89 18.41 65.39
N ARG A 4 -13.11 17.90 65.26
CA ARG A 4 -13.36 16.56 64.73
C ARG A 4 -12.90 16.58 63.28
N GLN A 5 -11.81 15.87 63.00
CA GLN A 5 -11.40 15.55 61.64
C GLN A 5 -12.55 14.85 60.93
N ASP A 6 -12.87 15.32 59.73
CA ASP A 6 -13.99 14.82 58.94
C ASP A 6 -13.65 13.40 58.46
N PRO A 7 -14.46 12.37 58.74
CA PRO A 7 -14.21 11.00 58.29
C PRO A 7 -14.00 10.87 56.77
N LEU A 8 -14.49 11.84 55.99
CA LEU A 8 -14.26 11.92 54.55
C LEU A 8 -12.79 12.24 54.18
N ASP A 9 -12.10 13.02 55.01
CA ASP A 9 -10.68 13.35 54.81
C ASP A 9 -9.77 12.14 55.06
N GLU A 10 -10.11 11.31 56.05
CA GLU A 10 -9.36 10.08 56.32
C GLU A 10 -9.49 9.06 55.17
N ILE A 11 -10.70 8.87 54.63
CA ILE A 11 -10.95 7.98 53.49
C ILE A 11 -10.17 8.45 52.25
N SER A 12 -10.18 9.75 51.95
CA SER A 12 -9.43 10.35 50.85
C SER A 12 -7.91 10.15 50.99
N ALA A 13 -7.38 10.31 52.21
CA ALA A 13 -5.97 10.06 52.50
C ALA A 13 -5.58 8.59 52.28
N PHE A 14 -6.43 7.64 52.68
CA PHE A 14 -6.20 6.21 52.43
C PHE A 14 -6.25 5.86 50.93
N GLN A 15 -7.21 6.41 50.17
CA GLN A 15 -7.29 6.22 48.72
C GLN A 15 -6.03 6.73 48.01
N THR A 16 -5.59 7.94 48.36
CA THR A 16 -4.36 8.54 47.84
C THR A 16 -3.13 7.69 48.17
N CYS A 17 -3.07 7.13 49.39
CA CYS A 17 -1.97 6.25 49.81
C CYS A 17 -1.94 4.95 48.98
N LEU A 18 -3.10 4.34 48.77
CA LEU A 18 -3.25 3.11 47.99
C LEU A 18 -2.85 3.32 46.52
N GLU A 19 -3.24 4.45 45.91
CA GLU A 19 -2.85 4.82 44.55
C GLU A 19 -1.33 4.99 44.42
N LYS A 20 -0.70 5.69 45.37
CA LYS A 20 0.76 5.87 45.38
C LYS A 20 1.49 4.54 45.55
N PHE A 21 1.02 3.67 46.43
CA PHE A 21 1.60 2.34 46.62
C PHE A 21 1.50 1.48 45.36
N THR A 22 0.31 1.45 44.75
CA THR A 22 0.05 0.72 43.50
C THR A 22 0.95 1.22 42.36
N SER A 23 1.09 2.54 42.21
CA SER A 23 2.00 3.15 41.23
C SER A 23 3.46 2.76 41.46
N LYS A 24 3.92 2.76 42.72
CA LYS A 24 5.28 2.34 43.08
C LYS A 24 5.53 0.87 42.79
N MET A 25 4.57 0.00 43.06
CA MET A 25 4.67 -1.43 42.75
C MET A 25 4.76 -1.70 41.24
N HIS A 26 3.91 -1.05 40.44
CA HIS A 26 4.00 -1.12 38.98
C HIS A 26 5.37 -0.66 38.46
N HIS A 27 5.93 0.41 39.03
CA HIS A 27 7.26 0.89 38.66
C HIS A 27 8.37 -0.13 38.95
N ILE A 28 8.33 -0.80 40.11
CA ILE A 28 9.32 -1.82 40.47
C ILE A 28 9.22 -3.04 39.55
N ILE A 29 8.01 -3.53 39.26
CA ILE A 29 7.77 -4.65 38.35
C ILE A 29 8.30 -4.32 36.96
N ALA A 30 7.94 -3.15 36.42
CA ALA A 30 8.41 -2.69 35.12
C ALA A 30 9.94 -2.60 35.06
N ASN A 31 10.59 -2.08 36.11
CA ASN A 31 12.06 -2.01 36.15
C ASN A 31 12.73 -3.39 36.20
N ARG A 32 12.16 -4.36 36.94
CA ARG A 32 12.68 -5.74 36.95
C ARG A 32 12.52 -6.39 35.59
N GLN A 33 11.35 -6.27 34.96
CA GLN A 33 11.09 -6.79 33.62
C GLN A 33 12.05 -6.16 32.59
N ARG A 34 12.29 -4.84 32.64
CA ARG A 34 13.27 -4.18 31.75
C ARG A 34 14.68 -4.75 31.92
N ARG A 35 15.15 -4.97 33.15
CA ARG A 35 16.47 -5.55 33.41
C ARG A 35 16.57 -6.99 32.94
N TYR A 36 15.52 -7.78 33.15
CA TYR A 36 15.46 -9.15 32.66
C TYR A 36 15.50 -9.17 31.13
N ASN A 37 14.66 -8.36 30.46
CA ASN A 37 14.63 -8.26 29.01
C ASN A 37 15.98 -7.79 28.45
N ALA A 38 16.62 -6.78 29.05
CA ALA A 38 17.94 -6.32 28.61
C ALA A 38 19.02 -7.42 28.60
N ASN A 39 18.86 -8.47 29.41
CA ASN A 39 19.79 -9.60 29.47
C ASN A 39 19.38 -10.79 28.58
N LEU A 40 18.20 -10.77 27.94
CA LEU A 40 17.82 -11.84 27.02
C LEU A 40 18.72 -11.79 25.77
N PRO A 41 19.11 -12.96 25.21
CA PRO A 41 19.98 -13.02 24.04
C PRO A 41 19.51 -12.18 22.85
N ILE A 42 18.19 -12.08 22.65
CA ILE A 42 17.60 -11.32 21.54
C ILE A 42 17.86 -9.81 21.64
N HIS A 43 18.03 -9.27 22.85
CA HIS A 43 18.33 -7.85 23.08
C HIS A 43 19.84 -7.54 22.99
N GLN A 44 20.68 -8.57 22.87
CA GLN A 44 22.11 -8.42 22.61
C GLN A 44 22.43 -8.43 21.11
N LEU A 45 21.43 -8.69 20.26
CA LEU A 45 21.60 -8.65 18.82
C LEU A 45 21.82 -7.20 18.35
N PRO A 46 22.77 -6.96 17.43
CA PRO A 46 22.90 -5.67 16.78
C PRO A 46 21.61 -5.26 16.06
N PRO A 47 21.27 -3.94 16.00
CA PRO A 47 20.11 -3.44 15.27
C PRO A 47 20.01 -3.93 13.83
N GLU A 48 21.15 -4.16 13.18
CA GLU A 48 21.27 -4.65 11.81
C GLU A 48 20.74 -6.08 11.64
N LEU A 49 20.74 -6.88 12.70
CA LEU A 49 20.14 -8.22 12.69
C LEU A 49 18.67 -8.20 13.12
N ILE A 50 18.32 -7.32 14.05
CA ILE A 50 16.94 -7.19 14.52
C ILE A 50 16.04 -6.60 13.42
N SER A 51 16.50 -5.58 12.69
CA SER A 51 15.68 -4.90 11.69
C SER A 51 15.15 -5.85 10.60
N PRO A 52 15.97 -6.72 9.96
CA PRO A 52 15.47 -7.73 9.03
C PRO A 52 14.49 -8.72 9.65
N ILE A 53 14.70 -9.13 10.91
CA ILE A 53 13.78 -10.03 11.62
C ILE A 53 12.42 -9.37 11.81
N LEU A 54 12.40 -8.10 12.23
CA LEU A 54 11.17 -7.34 12.39
C LEU A 54 10.49 -7.11 11.02
N ALA A 55 11.26 -6.80 9.98
CA ALA A 55 10.73 -6.60 8.63
C ALA A 55 10.08 -7.89 8.09
N PHE A 56 10.71 -9.03 8.35
CA PHE A 56 10.15 -10.34 8.04
C PHE A 56 8.85 -10.60 8.82
N ALA A 57 8.82 -10.28 10.12
CA ALA A 57 7.63 -10.42 10.98
C ALA A 57 6.47 -9.46 10.62
N THR A 58 6.73 -8.45 9.79
CA THR A 58 5.73 -7.52 9.22
C THR A 58 5.46 -7.76 7.74
N SER A 59 5.95 -8.85 7.17
CA SER A 59 5.70 -9.16 5.76
C SER A 59 4.28 -9.70 5.52
N PRO A 60 3.70 -9.50 4.33
CA PRO A 60 2.32 -9.90 4.00
C PRO A 60 1.91 -11.31 4.40
N PRO A 61 2.70 -12.40 4.17
CA PRO A 61 2.24 -13.74 4.51
C PRO A 61 1.95 -13.94 6.01
N PHE A 62 2.64 -13.20 6.89
CA PHE A 62 2.38 -13.28 8.33
C PHE A 62 1.16 -12.46 8.74
N ILE A 63 1.00 -11.27 8.16
CA ILE A 63 -0.09 -10.35 8.49
C ILE A 63 -1.41 -10.92 8.01
N GLU A 64 -1.49 -11.32 6.75
CA GLU A 64 -2.71 -11.85 6.13
C GLU A 64 -3.25 -13.08 6.88
N SER A 65 -2.37 -13.94 7.39
CA SER A 65 -2.77 -15.15 8.14
C SER A 65 -3.32 -14.88 9.55
N SER A 66 -3.02 -13.73 10.13
CA SER A 66 -3.27 -13.43 11.55
C SER A 66 -4.51 -12.58 11.80
N GLY A 67 -5.09 -11.99 10.75
CA GLY A 67 -6.26 -11.12 10.86
C GLY A 67 -6.01 -9.79 11.57
N ILE A 68 -4.75 -9.44 11.85
CA ILE A 68 -4.35 -8.12 12.37
C ILE A 68 -3.86 -7.24 11.22
N THR A 69 -4.01 -5.93 11.37
CA THR A 69 -3.49 -4.97 10.39
C THR A 69 -1.98 -4.79 10.51
N TYR A 70 -1.35 -4.29 9.46
CA TYR A 70 0.08 -3.96 9.47
C TYR A 70 0.47 -3.00 10.60
N MET A 71 -0.36 -1.99 10.88
CA MET A 71 -0.11 -1.04 11.96
C MET A 71 -0.27 -1.68 13.34
N GLN A 72 -1.25 -2.55 13.53
CA GLN A 72 -1.38 -3.34 14.76
C GLN A 72 -0.14 -4.20 14.98
N ARG A 73 0.36 -4.85 13.92
CA ARG A 73 1.59 -5.65 14.01
C ARG A 73 2.81 -4.82 14.39
N LEU A 74 2.98 -3.63 13.81
CA LEU A 74 4.06 -2.72 14.22
C LEU A 74 3.92 -2.28 15.69
N GLN A 75 2.70 -2.03 16.15
CA GLN A 75 2.44 -1.67 17.55
C GLN A 75 2.73 -2.82 18.51
N GLU A 76 2.34 -4.05 18.16
CA GLU A 76 2.69 -5.26 18.92
C GLU A 76 4.19 -5.42 19.05
N LEU A 77 4.93 -5.33 17.94
CA LEU A 77 6.39 -5.45 17.95
C LEU A 77 7.03 -4.30 18.76
N ALA A 78 6.53 -3.08 18.61
CA ALA A 78 7.00 -1.94 19.41
C ALA A 78 6.70 -2.11 20.91
N SER A 79 5.65 -2.85 21.29
CA SER A 79 5.28 -3.08 22.69
C SER A 79 6.23 -4.05 23.42
N VAL A 80 7.00 -4.86 22.68
CA VAL A 80 7.93 -5.85 23.26
C VAL A 80 9.02 -5.18 24.10
N SER A 81 9.62 -4.09 23.60
CA SER A 81 10.64 -3.33 24.33
C SER A 81 10.81 -1.91 23.80
N SER A 82 11.35 -1.01 24.63
CA SER A 82 11.69 0.34 24.20
C SER A 82 12.71 0.38 23.06
N SER A 83 13.63 -0.58 23.03
CA SER A 83 14.62 -0.71 21.95
C SER A 83 13.96 -1.07 20.62
N TRP A 84 12.99 -1.98 20.63
CA TRP A 84 12.24 -2.37 19.43
C TRP A 84 11.35 -1.22 18.95
N ALA A 85 10.66 -0.54 19.88
CA ALA A 85 9.88 0.65 19.57
C ALA A 85 10.75 1.72 18.91
N GLN A 86 11.92 2.03 19.47
CA GLN A 86 12.84 3.01 18.91
C GLN A 86 13.31 2.58 17.51
N LEU A 87 13.76 1.33 17.36
CA LEU A 87 14.22 0.79 16.08
C LEU A 87 13.15 0.89 15.00
N ILE A 88 11.91 0.49 15.30
CA ILE A 88 10.78 0.59 14.37
C ILE A 88 10.50 2.05 14.02
N ASN A 89 10.47 2.95 15.01
CA ASN A 89 10.16 4.36 14.81
C ASN A 89 11.23 5.10 14.00
N ASP A 90 12.49 4.72 14.17
CA ASP A 90 13.64 5.40 13.56
C ASP A 90 14.03 4.83 12.18
N THR A 91 13.50 3.65 11.83
CA THR A 91 13.81 2.92 10.59
C THR A 91 12.72 3.15 9.52
N PRO A 92 12.98 3.99 8.49
CA PRO A 92 11.96 4.37 7.50
C PRO A 92 11.31 3.22 6.71
N PRO A 93 12.01 2.12 6.38
CA PRO A 93 11.39 0.97 5.70
C PRO A 93 10.13 0.39 6.37
N PHE A 94 9.95 0.53 7.68
CA PHE A 94 8.71 0.09 8.34
C PHE A 94 7.50 0.97 8.04
N TRP A 95 7.70 2.14 7.44
CA TRP A 95 6.65 3.16 7.25
C TRP A 95 6.37 3.44 5.77
N VAL A 96 6.88 2.60 4.85
CA VAL A 96 6.70 2.78 3.40
C VAL A 96 5.34 2.30 2.92
N ASN A 97 4.70 1.39 3.64
CA ASN A 97 3.38 0.85 3.33
C ASN A 97 2.30 1.79 3.87
N VAL A 98 1.47 2.36 2.99
CA VAL A 98 0.41 3.30 3.34
C VAL A 98 -0.93 2.74 2.85
N PHE A 99 -1.82 2.46 3.80
CA PHE A 99 -3.13 1.85 3.55
C PHE A 99 -4.27 2.79 3.94
N ASN A 100 -5.42 2.71 3.25
CA ASN A 100 -6.61 3.49 3.60
C ASN A 100 -7.33 2.98 4.85
N GLU A 101 -7.07 1.73 5.26
CA GLU A 101 -7.45 1.19 6.58
C GLU A 101 -6.87 1.98 7.75
N PHE A 102 -5.78 2.73 7.54
CA PHE A 102 -5.17 3.53 8.58
C PHE A 102 -6.04 4.74 8.89
N SER A 103 -6.09 5.10 10.18
CA SER A 103 -6.65 6.39 10.58
C SER A 103 -5.81 7.56 10.03
N PRO A 104 -6.37 8.76 9.84
CA PRO A 104 -5.61 9.91 9.33
C PRO A 104 -4.33 10.22 10.12
N PRO A 105 -4.31 10.13 11.47
CA PRO A 105 -3.07 10.29 12.24
C PRO A 105 -2.00 9.23 11.91
N GLN A 106 -2.40 7.97 11.70
CA GLN A 106 -1.48 6.89 11.32
C GLN A 106 -0.91 7.09 9.92
N ILE A 107 -1.72 7.57 8.96
CA ILE A 107 -1.25 7.91 7.61
C ILE A 107 -0.19 9.02 7.70
N ARG A 108 -0.48 10.12 8.41
CA ARG A 108 0.49 11.21 8.60
C ARG A 108 1.76 10.74 9.28
N GLN A 109 1.64 9.86 10.27
CA GLN A 109 2.78 9.25 10.95
C GLN A 109 3.62 8.40 9.99
N ALA A 110 3.00 7.57 9.15
CA ALA A 110 3.69 6.77 8.15
C ALA A 110 4.42 7.64 7.12
N LEU A 111 3.72 8.62 6.55
CA LEU A 111 4.29 9.57 5.60
C LEU A 111 5.49 10.33 6.20
N SER A 112 5.36 10.81 7.44
CA SER A 112 6.44 11.50 8.16
C SER A 112 7.65 10.58 8.42
N ARG A 113 7.41 9.36 8.91
CA ARG A 113 8.48 8.42 9.28
C ARG A 113 9.14 7.72 8.11
N SER A 114 8.46 7.63 6.97
CA SER A 114 9.03 7.12 5.71
C SER A 114 10.17 8.00 5.17
N LYS A 115 10.30 9.24 5.65
CA LYS A 115 11.32 10.24 5.26
C LYS A 115 11.32 10.49 3.75
N SER A 116 12.33 10.02 3.02
CA SER A 116 12.47 10.10 1.56
C SER A 116 12.30 8.75 0.85
N SER A 117 11.96 7.70 1.59
CA SER A 117 11.82 6.33 1.05
C SER A 117 10.70 6.27 0.02
N LEU A 118 10.80 5.34 -0.93
CA LEU A 118 9.71 5.11 -1.87
C LEU A 118 8.54 4.42 -1.16
N LEU A 119 7.32 4.80 -1.55
CA LEU A 119 6.08 4.39 -0.89
C LEU A 119 5.36 3.29 -1.68
N ASP A 120 4.79 2.34 -0.94
CA ASP A 120 3.79 1.41 -1.47
C ASP A 120 2.42 1.85 -0.94
N VAL A 121 1.60 2.35 -1.86
CA VAL A 121 0.25 2.83 -1.55
C VAL A 121 -0.72 1.74 -1.93
N LYS A 122 -1.60 1.36 -0.99
CA LYS A 122 -2.68 0.44 -1.27
C LYS A 122 -4.00 0.98 -0.75
N PHE A 123 -5.02 0.88 -1.59
CA PHE A 123 -6.38 1.34 -1.32
C PHE A 123 -7.34 0.19 -1.58
N GLU A 124 -8.19 -0.12 -0.60
CA GLU A 124 -9.26 -1.13 -0.71
C GLU A 124 -10.59 -0.55 -0.24
N HIS A 125 -11.61 -0.50 -1.11
CA HIS A 125 -12.89 0.18 -0.84
C HIS A 125 -13.67 -0.40 0.35
N ASP A 126 -13.59 -1.71 0.57
CA ASP A 126 -14.33 -2.42 1.64
C ASP A 126 -13.55 -2.48 2.97
N ALA A 127 -12.57 -1.61 3.16
CA ALA A 127 -11.82 -1.49 4.41
C ALA A 127 -12.71 -0.93 5.54
N TRP A 128 -13.31 -1.82 6.33
CA TRP A 128 -14.12 -1.47 7.50
C TRP A 128 -13.33 -0.57 8.46
N GLY A 129 -13.82 0.65 8.70
CA GLY A 129 -13.27 1.56 9.72
C GLY A 129 -12.05 2.39 9.30
N GLY A 130 -11.80 2.53 7.99
CA GLY A 130 -10.70 3.32 7.43
C GLY A 130 -10.94 4.83 7.29
N THR A 131 -9.95 5.51 6.69
CA THR A 131 -10.04 6.91 6.25
C THR A 131 -10.92 7.01 5.00
N SER A 132 -11.77 8.05 4.91
CA SER A 132 -12.57 8.29 3.70
C SER A 132 -11.69 8.51 2.46
N ASP A 133 -12.19 8.11 1.29
CA ASP A 133 -11.45 8.17 0.03
C ASP A 133 -10.86 9.56 -0.26
N ASP A 134 -11.67 10.62 -0.06
CA ASP A 134 -11.25 12.01 -0.25
C ASP A 134 -10.11 12.41 0.69
N LEU A 135 -10.21 12.02 1.96
CA LEU A 135 -9.19 12.34 2.94
C LEU A 135 -7.92 11.53 2.68
N PHE A 136 -8.05 10.25 2.33
CA PHE A 136 -6.91 9.40 1.98
C PHE A 136 -6.18 9.97 0.77
N ALA A 137 -6.90 10.25 -0.31
CA ALA A 137 -6.40 10.86 -1.53
C ALA A 137 -5.64 12.17 -1.25
N SER A 138 -6.25 13.07 -0.48
CA SER A 138 -5.60 14.35 -0.13
C SER A 138 -4.30 14.16 0.64
N LEU A 139 -4.21 13.16 1.52
CA LEU A 139 -2.99 12.87 2.29
C LEU A 139 -1.85 12.28 1.47
N ILE A 140 -2.14 11.46 0.46
CA ILE A 140 -1.11 10.77 -0.33
C ILE A 140 -0.68 11.52 -1.59
N SER A 141 -1.54 12.40 -2.10
CA SER A 141 -1.34 13.11 -3.38
C SER A 141 -0.03 13.91 -3.43
N ASP A 142 0.29 14.64 -2.36
CA ASP A 142 1.52 15.42 -2.22
C ASP A 142 2.80 14.56 -2.22
N HIS A 143 2.66 13.24 -2.04
CA HIS A 143 3.76 12.28 -2.00
C HIS A 143 3.89 11.44 -3.27
N ALA A 144 3.12 11.74 -4.32
CA ALA A 144 3.10 10.99 -5.59
C ALA A 144 4.48 10.79 -6.22
N CYS A 145 5.37 11.79 -6.07
CA CYS A 145 6.71 11.74 -6.63
C CYS A 145 7.58 10.59 -6.09
N ARG A 146 7.18 10.00 -4.96
CA ARG A 146 7.89 8.91 -4.27
C ARG A 146 7.12 7.59 -4.31
N TRP A 147 6.00 7.50 -5.02
CA TRP A 147 5.32 6.22 -5.15
C TRP A 147 6.20 5.24 -5.92
N ARG A 148 6.39 4.05 -5.35
CA ARG A 148 7.03 2.88 -6.01
C ARG A 148 5.97 1.92 -6.52
N SER A 149 4.94 1.67 -5.72
CA SER A 149 3.84 0.79 -6.07
C SER A 149 2.52 1.43 -5.66
N VAL A 150 1.53 1.35 -6.53
CA VAL A 150 0.15 1.74 -6.24
C VAL A 150 -0.76 0.57 -6.55
N LYS A 151 -1.56 0.14 -5.57
CA LYS A 151 -2.59 -0.88 -5.72
C LYS A 151 -3.94 -0.31 -5.30
N ILE A 152 -4.88 -0.25 -6.22
CA ILE A 152 -6.25 0.22 -5.97
C ILE A 152 -7.18 -0.95 -6.24
N VAL A 153 -7.96 -1.35 -5.24
CA VAL A 153 -9.02 -2.36 -5.36
C VAL A 153 -10.32 -1.70 -4.94
N GLU A 154 -11.15 -1.33 -5.91
CA GLU A 154 -12.22 -0.36 -5.68
C GLU A 154 -13.62 -0.82 -6.12
N GLY A 155 -14.64 -0.33 -5.41
CA GLY A 155 -16.04 -0.51 -5.73
C GLY A 155 -16.74 0.64 -6.46
N SER A 156 -16.19 1.87 -6.45
CA SER A 156 -16.76 3.07 -7.10
C SER A 156 -15.76 3.80 -8.03
N PRO A 157 -16.07 4.14 -9.31
CA PRO A 157 -15.07 4.60 -10.27
C PRO A 157 -14.89 6.13 -10.18
N SER A 158 -15.67 6.76 -9.31
CA SER A 158 -15.70 8.19 -9.04
C SER A 158 -14.90 8.56 -7.79
N SER A 159 -14.01 7.69 -7.32
CA SER A 159 -13.27 7.96 -6.10
C SER A 159 -12.22 9.05 -6.26
N ALA A 160 -11.98 9.77 -5.17
CA ALA A 160 -10.89 10.73 -5.13
C ALA A 160 -9.52 10.09 -5.35
N VAL A 161 -9.35 8.81 -5.06
CA VAL A 161 -8.10 8.08 -5.28
C VAL A 161 -7.82 7.90 -6.77
N ILE A 162 -8.83 7.52 -7.56
CA ILE A 162 -8.72 7.47 -9.02
C ILE A 162 -8.48 8.87 -9.60
N ASN A 163 -9.16 9.89 -9.08
CA ASN A 163 -8.89 11.27 -9.48
C ASN A 163 -7.45 11.70 -9.16
N THR A 164 -6.85 11.18 -8.08
CA THR A 164 -5.45 11.43 -7.75
C THR A 164 -4.52 10.88 -8.83
N LEU A 165 -4.82 9.72 -9.41
CA LEU A 165 -4.03 9.18 -10.52
C LEU A 165 -4.02 10.09 -11.76
N ARG A 166 -5.06 10.91 -11.98
CA ARG A 166 -5.10 11.84 -13.13
C ARG A 166 -4.08 12.96 -13.01
N VAL A 167 -3.87 13.46 -11.79
CA VAL A 167 -3.03 14.65 -11.53
C VAL A 167 -1.66 14.31 -10.95
N ALA A 168 -1.48 13.10 -10.44
CA ALA A 168 -0.25 12.66 -9.81
C ALA A 168 0.91 12.59 -10.81
N GLN A 169 2.08 13.09 -10.40
CA GLN A 169 3.34 12.86 -11.11
C GLN A 169 4.13 11.82 -10.32
N ALA A 170 4.30 10.62 -10.88
CA ALA A 170 4.88 9.48 -10.19
C ALA A 170 6.10 8.91 -10.95
N PRO A 171 7.19 9.69 -11.11
CA PRO A 171 8.37 9.27 -11.87
C PRO A 171 9.09 8.05 -11.27
N ALA A 172 8.87 7.76 -9.98
CA ALA A 172 9.44 6.60 -9.29
C ALA A 172 8.56 5.34 -9.38
N LEU A 173 7.36 5.43 -9.94
CA LEU A 173 6.38 4.35 -9.93
C LEU A 173 6.86 3.20 -10.81
N GLY A 174 6.99 2.02 -10.22
CA GLY A 174 7.37 0.78 -10.90
C GLY A 174 6.19 -0.17 -11.14
N THR A 175 5.19 -0.12 -10.26
CA THR A 175 4.04 -1.02 -10.28
C THR A 175 2.73 -0.24 -10.13
N LEU A 176 1.80 -0.48 -11.03
CA LEU A 176 0.44 0.03 -10.97
C LEU A 176 -0.55 -1.12 -11.11
N CYS A 177 -1.37 -1.34 -10.09
CA CYS A 177 -2.46 -2.31 -10.09
C CYS A 177 -3.76 -1.57 -9.82
N VAL A 178 -4.72 -1.67 -10.73
CA VAL A 178 -6.07 -1.14 -10.54
C VAL A 178 -7.06 -2.25 -10.84
N ALA A 179 -7.81 -2.64 -9.82
CA ALA A 179 -8.84 -3.66 -9.89
C ALA A 179 -10.16 -3.07 -9.43
N TYR A 180 -11.24 -3.43 -10.12
CA TYR A 180 -12.50 -2.77 -9.94
C TYR A 180 -13.65 -3.78 -9.91
N SER A 181 -14.64 -3.61 -9.02
CA SER A 181 -15.74 -4.59 -8.87
C SER A 181 -16.80 -4.47 -9.97
N GLY A 182 -17.07 -3.25 -10.45
CA GLY A 182 -17.91 -2.98 -11.62
C GLY A 182 -17.04 -2.80 -12.87
N TYR A 183 -17.18 -1.66 -13.56
CA TYR A 183 -16.22 -1.22 -14.57
C TYR A 183 -15.80 0.23 -14.32
N GLY A 184 -14.49 0.47 -14.28
CA GLY A 184 -13.92 1.80 -14.14
C GLY A 184 -13.26 2.27 -15.42
N ARG A 185 -13.24 3.58 -15.64
CA ARG A 185 -12.51 4.18 -16.76
C ARG A 185 -11.86 5.50 -16.41
N LEU A 186 -10.71 5.75 -17.02
CA LEU A 186 -10.07 7.06 -17.10
C LEU A 186 -10.14 7.56 -18.54
N SER A 187 -10.76 8.72 -18.74
CA SER A 187 -10.88 9.35 -20.07
C SER A 187 -9.68 10.21 -20.46
N ASP A 188 -8.83 10.54 -19.47
CA ASP A 188 -7.70 11.44 -19.62
C ASP A 188 -6.36 10.71 -19.42
N THR A 189 -5.26 11.41 -19.70
CA THR A 189 -3.91 10.91 -19.43
C THR A 189 -3.73 10.56 -17.95
N ILE A 190 -3.42 9.31 -17.69
CA ILE A 190 -3.06 8.80 -16.37
C ILE A 190 -1.64 9.26 -15.98
N LEU A 191 -1.47 9.61 -14.70
CA LEU A 191 -0.21 10.06 -14.07
C LEU A 191 0.43 11.27 -14.77
N CYS A 192 -0.36 12.13 -15.42
CA CYS A 192 0.14 13.22 -16.27
C CYS A 192 1.18 12.75 -17.33
N GLY A 193 1.14 11.47 -17.72
CA GLY A 193 2.15 10.84 -18.58
C GLY A 193 3.54 10.69 -17.96
N LYS A 194 3.68 10.86 -16.63
CA LYS A 194 4.96 10.84 -15.90
C LYS A 194 5.08 9.61 -15.02
N ALA A 195 5.48 8.50 -15.63
CA ALA A 195 5.74 7.23 -14.96
C ALA A 195 6.91 6.47 -15.62
N ASP A 196 8.06 7.13 -15.77
CA ASP A 196 9.21 6.66 -16.57
C ASP A 196 9.77 5.29 -16.12
N ARG A 197 9.52 4.93 -14.86
CA ARG A 197 9.97 3.67 -14.25
C ARG A 197 8.89 2.59 -14.22
N LEU A 198 7.71 2.82 -14.80
CA LEU A 198 6.62 1.86 -14.77
C LEU A 198 7.02 0.61 -15.55
N ARG A 199 6.97 -0.55 -14.90
CA ARG A 199 7.35 -1.85 -15.49
C ARG A 199 6.25 -2.89 -15.33
N HIS A 200 5.37 -2.74 -14.35
CA HIS A 200 4.32 -3.69 -14.05
C HIS A 200 2.97 -2.99 -14.04
N VAL A 201 2.08 -3.41 -14.93
CA VAL A 201 0.71 -2.91 -15.03
C VAL A 201 -0.26 -4.08 -14.91
N GLU A 202 -1.22 -3.93 -14.01
CA GLU A 202 -2.35 -4.83 -13.85
C GLU A 202 -3.64 -4.03 -13.84
N PHE A 203 -4.51 -4.28 -14.82
CA PHE A 203 -5.85 -3.72 -14.89
C PHE A 203 -6.89 -4.83 -14.95
N LEU A 204 -7.76 -4.86 -13.94
CA LEU A 204 -8.91 -5.75 -13.84
C LEU A 204 -10.18 -4.90 -13.87
N ARG A 205 -11.01 -5.07 -14.90
CA ARG A 205 -12.23 -4.28 -15.15
C ARG A 205 -11.98 -2.76 -15.15
N PHE A 206 -10.81 -2.32 -15.61
CA PHE A 206 -10.41 -0.92 -15.62
C PHE A 206 -9.79 -0.51 -16.96
N CYS A 207 -10.36 0.53 -17.58
CA CYS A 207 -9.91 1.05 -18.86
C CYS A 207 -9.18 2.39 -18.71
N ILE A 208 -8.14 2.59 -19.51
CA ILE A 208 -7.42 3.85 -19.68
C ILE A 208 -7.27 4.13 -21.18
N PRO A 209 -6.83 5.33 -21.60
CA PRO A 209 -6.41 5.52 -22.98
C PRO A 209 -5.19 4.64 -23.26
N TRP A 210 -5.32 3.72 -24.21
CA TRP A 210 -4.31 2.69 -24.52
C TRP A 210 -3.14 3.21 -25.35
N ASP A 211 -3.26 4.41 -25.90
CA ASP A 211 -2.23 5.14 -26.63
C ASP A 211 -1.27 5.92 -25.71
N THR A 212 -1.33 5.68 -24.39
CA THR A 212 -0.51 6.39 -23.41
C THR A 212 0.94 5.93 -23.40
N GLU A 213 1.85 6.90 -23.27
CA GLU A 213 3.30 6.67 -23.18
C GLU A 213 3.73 5.85 -21.95
N ILE A 214 2.89 5.80 -20.91
CA ILE A 214 3.21 5.05 -19.68
C ILE A 214 3.19 3.52 -19.88
N LEU A 215 2.58 3.03 -20.96
CA LEU A 215 2.51 1.60 -21.29
C LEU A 215 3.71 1.11 -22.11
N ARG A 216 4.78 1.90 -22.20
CA ARG A 216 6.02 1.55 -22.91
C ARG A 216 7.08 1.02 -21.96
N GLY A 217 7.93 0.13 -22.46
CA GLY A 217 9.02 -0.46 -21.69
C GLY A 217 8.55 -1.36 -20.54
N LEU A 218 7.35 -1.95 -20.66
CA LEU A 218 6.79 -2.84 -19.64
C LEU A 218 7.55 -4.18 -19.58
N VAL A 219 7.56 -4.76 -18.37
CA VAL A 219 8.06 -6.10 -18.07
C VAL A 219 6.88 -7.06 -17.80
N SER A 220 5.79 -6.55 -17.22
CA SER A 220 4.57 -7.31 -16.98
C SER A 220 3.34 -6.50 -17.36
N LEU A 221 2.47 -7.09 -18.16
CA LEU A 221 1.19 -6.54 -18.54
C LEU A 221 0.10 -7.58 -18.25
N LYS A 222 -0.87 -7.21 -17.40
CA LYS A 222 -2.04 -8.02 -17.11
C LYS A 222 -3.30 -7.21 -17.34
N LEU A 223 -4.11 -7.63 -18.30
CA LEU A 223 -5.39 -7.03 -18.65
C LEU A 223 -6.46 -8.10 -18.51
N GLU A 224 -7.47 -7.85 -17.68
CA GLU A 224 -8.47 -8.86 -17.35
C GLU A 224 -9.87 -8.22 -17.27
N GLU A 225 -10.85 -8.88 -17.89
CA GLU A 225 -12.27 -8.51 -17.87
C GLU A 225 -12.54 -7.07 -18.33
N LEU A 226 -11.99 -6.69 -19.49
CA LEU A 226 -12.20 -5.36 -20.09
C LEU A 226 -13.46 -5.36 -21.00
N GLN A 227 -14.26 -4.28 -20.92
CA GLN A 227 -15.51 -4.12 -21.67
C GLN A 227 -15.35 -3.17 -22.88
N GLU A 228 -16.37 -2.34 -23.17
CA GLU A 228 -16.57 -1.50 -24.37
C GLU A 228 -15.37 -0.62 -24.80
N GLU A 229 -14.38 -0.43 -23.93
CA GLU A 229 -13.16 0.38 -24.16
C GLU A 229 -11.87 -0.46 -24.00
N SER A 230 -11.92 -1.74 -24.34
CA SER A 230 -10.72 -2.59 -24.41
C SER A 230 -9.73 -2.08 -25.48
N PRO A 231 -8.44 -2.40 -25.36
CA PRO A 231 -7.47 -1.99 -26.38
C PRO A 231 -7.78 -2.70 -27.69
N THR A 232 -7.70 -1.97 -28.80
CA THR A 232 -7.77 -2.58 -30.14
C THR A 232 -6.56 -3.48 -30.37
N ALA A 233 -6.64 -4.37 -31.36
CA ALA A 233 -5.51 -5.21 -31.74
C ALA A 233 -4.26 -4.37 -32.11
N ASP A 234 -4.43 -3.26 -32.83
CA ASP A 234 -3.34 -2.37 -33.19
C ASP A 234 -2.72 -1.70 -31.95
N GLN A 235 -3.55 -1.23 -31.01
CA GLN A 235 -3.08 -0.65 -29.75
C GLN A 235 -2.30 -1.68 -28.94
N LEU A 236 -2.78 -2.93 -28.84
CA LEU A 236 -2.05 -4.01 -28.20
C LEU A 236 -0.70 -4.26 -28.88
N VAL A 237 -0.68 -4.36 -30.22
CA VAL A 237 0.57 -4.54 -30.97
C VAL A 237 1.54 -3.40 -30.72
N ASP A 238 1.07 -2.15 -30.68
CA ASP A 238 1.90 -0.98 -30.41
C ASP A 238 2.46 -1.02 -28.97
N ILE A 239 1.64 -1.35 -27.96
CA ILE A 239 2.07 -1.52 -26.55
C ILE A 239 3.14 -2.61 -26.43
N LEU A 240 2.91 -3.76 -27.06
CA LEU A 240 3.82 -4.91 -27.00
C LEU A 240 5.13 -4.62 -27.74
N SER A 241 5.06 -3.97 -28.91
CA SER A 241 6.23 -3.56 -29.69
C SER A 241 7.08 -2.51 -28.95
N ALA A 242 6.43 -1.63 -28.18
CA ALA A 242 7.10 -0.67 -27.33
C ALA A 242 7.66 -1.28 -26.02
N SER A 243 7.45 -2.58 -25.78
CA SER A 243 7.85 -3.29 -24.56
C SER A 243 8.65 -4.56 -24.87
N PRO A 244 9.81 -4.47 -25.53
CA PRO A 244 10.61 -5.65 -25.91
C PRO A 244 11.14 -6.45 -24.70
N GLY A 245 11.13 -5.87 -23.50
CA GLY A 245 11.51 -6.51 -22.25
C GLY A 245 10.38 -7.29 -21.55
N LEU A 246 9.22 -7.43 -22.18
CA LEU A 246 8.03 -8.05 -21.58
C LEU A 246 8.26 -9.54 -21.29
N THR A 247 8.22 -9.92 -20.01
CA THR A 247 8.37 -11.31 -19.57
C THR A 247 7.04 -11.97 -19.26
N THR A 248 6.02 -11.18 -18.92
CA THR A 248 4.71 -11.67 -18.51
C THR A 248 3.62 -10.92 -19.27
N LEU A 249 2.80 -11.67 -20.02
CA LEU A 249 1.62 -11.17 -20.70
C LEU A 249 0.41 -12.00 -20.28
N HIS A 250 -0.59 -11.34 -19.69
CA HIS A 250 -1.87 -11.93 -19.36
C HIS A 250 -2.98 -11.10 -20.01
N LEU A 251 -3.76 -11.73 -20.89
CA LEU A 251 -4.94 -11.15 -21.52
C LEU A 251 -6.13 -12.05 -21.21
N GLY A 252 -7.11 -11.55 -20.45
CA GLY A 252 -8.29 -12.31 -20.06
C GLY A 252 -9.57 -11.56 -20.36
N SER A 253 -10.54 -12.20 -21.01
CA SER A 253 -11.89 -11.66 -21.24
C SER A 253 -11.88 -10.22 -21.80
N LEU A 254 -11.20 -10.02 -22.94
CA LEU A 254 -11.21 -8.75 -23.65
C LEU A 254 -12.38 -8.73 -24.63
N MET A 255 -13.39 -7.90 -24.36
CA MET A 255 -14.49 -7.68 -25.31
C MET A 255 -14.00 -6.76 -26.40
N ALA A 256 -14.00 -7.19 -27.67
CA ALA A 256 -13.58 -6.33 -28.77
C ALA A 256 -14.39 -5.02 -28.73
N GLY A 257 -13.72 -3.89 -28.53
CA GLY A 257 -14.37 -2.59 -28.61
C GLY A 257 -15.01 -2.46 -29.99
N ASP A 258 -16.32 -2.25 -30.03
CA ASP A 258 -17.14 -2.15 -31.24
C ASP A 258 -16.88 -0.79 -31.94
N GLN A 259 -15.60 -0.49 -32.20
CA GLN A 259 -15.20 0.67 -32.97
C GLN A 259 -15.39 0.32 -34.44
N LYS A 260 -16.36 0.99 -35.07
CA LYS A 260 -16.65 1.05 -36.52
C LYS A 260 -15.48 1.60 -37.37
N ALA A 261 -14.23 1.32 -37.00
CA ALA A 261 -13.06 1.70 -37.78
C ALA A 261 -12.90 0.73 -38.97
N SER A 262 -12.91 1.30 -40.16
CA SER A 262 -12.60 0.65 -41.43
C SER A 262 -11.37 -0.24 -41.30
N VAL A 263 -11.56 -1.54 -41.48
CA VAL A 263 -10.51 -2.56 -41.51
C VAL A 263 -9.60 -2.28 -42.72
N THR A 264 -8.64 -1.39 -42.56
CA THR A 264 -7.38 -1.50 -43.28
C THR A 264 -6.51 -2.41 -42.44
N SER A 265 -6.60 -3.72 -42.69
CA SER A 265 -5.72 -4.71 -42.06
C SER A 265 -4.27 -4.27 -42.29
N ARG A 266 -3.65 -3.72 -41.25
CA ARG A 266 -2.20 -3.59 -41.19
C ARG A 266 -1.67 -5.02 -41.36
N GLU A 267 -0.82 -5.25 -42.34
CA GLU A 267 -0.21 -6.58 -42.53
C GLU A 267 0.37 -7.01 -41.19
N ALA A 268 -0.01 -8.20 -40.73
CA ALA A 268 0.39 -8.71 -39.43
C ALA A 268 1.90 -8.92 -39.41
N GLY A 269 2.63 -7.85 -39.08
CA GLY A 269 4.06 -7.92 -38.82
C GLY A 269 4.31 -8.92 -37.70
N SER A 270 5.35 -9.73 -37.85
CA SER A 270 5.75 -10.66 -36.79
C SER A 270 6.17 -9.86 -35.55
N LEU A 271 5.40 -10.00 -34.46
CA LEU A 271 5.72 -9.39 -33.18
C LEU A 271 6.73 -10.27 -32.45
N GLU A 272 7.94 -9.76 -32.23
CA GLU A 272 8.98 -10.47 -31.51
C GLU A 272 8.98 -10.08 -30.02
N LEU A 273 8.67 -11.05 -29.15
CA LEU A 273 8.77 -10.92 -27.70
C LEU A 273 9.83 -11.91 -27.17
N PRO A 274 11.13 -11.64 -27.39
CA PRO A 274 12.20 -12.63 -27.25
C PRO A 274 12.42 -13.11 -25.81
N VAL A 275 11.95 -12.34 -24.81
CA VAL A 275 12.10 -12.64 -23.39
C VAL A 275 10.80 -13.04 -22.71
N LEU A 276 9.72 -13.25 -23.47
CA LEU A 276 8.43 -13.65 -22.91
C LEU A 276 8.55 -15.06 -22.29
N ARG A 277 8.21 -15.14 -21.00
CA ARG A 277 8.27 -16.40 -20.22
C ARG A 277 6.89 -16.94 -19.92
N THR A 278 5.94 -16.03 -19.69
CA THR A 278 4.58 -16.37 -19.29
C THR A 278 3.61 -15.70 -20.24
N LEU A 279 2.85 -16.51 -20.98
CA LEU A 279 1.74 -16.08 -21.82
C LEU A 279 0.47 -16.74 -21.31
N HIS A 280 -0.50 -15.94 -20.90
CA HIS A 280 -1.83 -16.40 -20.55
C HIS A 280 -2.87 -15.66 -21.39
N VAL A 281 -3.69 -16.42 -22.11
CA VAL A 281 -4.77 -15.87 -22.93
C VAL A 281 -6.04 -16.65 -22.58
N SER A 282 -7.02 -15.98 -22.00
CA SER A 282 -8.35 -16.54 -21.74
C SER A 282 -9.42 -15.70 -22.45
N TRP A 283 -10.27 -16.36 -23.22
CA TRP A 283 -11.41 -15.74 -23.90
C TRP A 283 -12.70 -16.21 -23.22
N LEU A 284 -13.68 -15.31 -23.08
CA LEU A 284 -15.06 -15.74 -22.83
C LEU A 284 -15.63 -16.22 -24.17
N ILE A 285 -16.09 -17.47 -24.21
CA ILE A 285 -16.86 -18.06 -25.32
C ILE A 285 -18.31 -17.62 -25.18
#